data_AF-A0A951W1B4-F1
#
_entry.id   AF-A0A951W1B4-F1
#
_cell.length_a   1.000
_cell.length_b   1.000
_cell.length_c   1.000
_cell.angle_alpha   90.00
_cell.angle_beta   90.00
_cell.angle_gamma   90.00
#
_symmetry.space_group_name_H-M   'P 1'
#
loop_
_entity.id
_entity.type
_entity.pdbx_description
1 polymer ?
#
loop_
_entity_poly.entity_id
_entity_poly.type
_entity_poly.pdbx_seq_one_letter_code
_entity_poly.pdbx_strand_id
1 'polypeptide(L)'
;MIWACYSPARPLMEEGLAPVVAATHIRYLKPLKLFDAPMGRMWCSEMGRATLTLEAEIVVGDAVHTTATQRVMMVNWQTEKAARVPLELRESFAREAGL
;
A
#
# COMPACT_ATOMS: atom_id res chain seq x y z
N MET A 1 15.48 -11.73 -6.52
CA MET A 1 14.34 -11.36 -7.37
C MET A 1 13.71 -10.12 -6.77
N ILE A 2 13.74 -9.02 -7.51
CA ILE A 2 13.28 -7.70 -7.04
C ILE A 2 11.76 -7.73 -7.12
N TRP A 3 11.08 -7.61 -5.98
CA TRP A 3 9.63 -7.46 -5.89
C TRP A 3 9.26 -6.10 -6.48
N ALA A 4 9.23 -6.00 -7.80
CA ALA A 4 8.63 -4.89 -8.50
C ALA A 4 7.12 -5.03 -8.31
N CYS A 5 6.58 -4.55 -7.19
CA CYS A 5 5.16 -4.28 -7.08
C CYS A 5 4.82 -3.31 -8.22
N TYR A 6 4.23 -3.84 -9.27
CA TYR A 6 3.62 -3.07 -10.33
C TYR A 6 2.61 -2.13 -9.68
N SER A 7 2.97 -0.86 -9.53
CA SER A 7 2.07 0.19 -9.08
C SER A 7 1.55 0.91 -10.32
N PRO A 8 0.30 0.65 -10.77
CA PRO A 8 -0.26 1.32 -11.93
C PRO A 8 -0.68 2.75 -11.59
N ALA A 9 0.09 3.48 -10.77
CA ALA A 9 -0.26 4.84 -10.36
C ALA A 9 -0.50 5.76 -11.57
N ARG A 10 0.37 5.69 -12.58
CA ARG A 10 0.22 6.47 -13.81
C ARG A 10 -1.00 6.03 -14.65
N PRO A 11 -1.18 4.74 -15.00
CA PRO A 11 -2.40 4.27 -15.66
C PRO A 11 -3.70 4.64 -14.92
N LEU A 12 -3.75 4.45 -13.60
CA LEU A 12 -4.90 4.84 -12.77
C LEU A 12 -5.22 6.33 -12.93
N MET A 13 -4.20 7.19 -12.87
CA MET A 13 -4.37 8.63 -13.01
C MET A 13 -4.83 9.04 -14.42
N GLU A 14 -4.37 8.35 -15.47
CA GLU A 14 -4.84 8.54 -16.84
C GLU A 14 -6.32 8.19 -17.00
N GLU A 15 -6.82 7.20 -16.24
CA GLU A 15 -8.24 6.86 -16.12
C GLU A 15 -9.03 7.79 -15.19
N GLY A 16 -8.39 8.84 -14.68
CA GLY A 16 -9.00 9.81 -13.77
C GLY A 16 -9.11 9.31 -12.33
N LEU A 17 -8.47 8.19 -11.97
CA LEU A 17 -8.49 7.58 -10.66
C LEU A 17 -7.19 7.84 -9.90
N ALA A 18 -7.27 8.10 -8.61
CA ALA A 18 -6.11 8.25 -7.75
C ALA A 18 -6.33 7.55 -6.41
N PRO A 19 -5.35 6.77 -5.91
CA PRO A 19 -5.33 6.35 -4.52
C PRO A 19 -4.89 7.54 -3.66
N VAL A 20 -5.68 7.88 -2.63
CA VAL A 20 -5.33 8.87 -1.62
C VAL A 20 -5.18 8.20 -0.25
N VAL A 21 -4.18 8.61 0.51
CA VAL A 21 -3.96 8.10 1.87
C VAL A 21 -4.89 8.85 2.82
N ALA A 22 -5.89 8.15 3.36
CA ALA A 22 -6.85 8.71 4.31
C ALA A 22 -6.35 8.65 5.75
N ALA A 23 -5.55 7.64 6.10
CA ALA A 23 -4.93 7.53 7.42
C ALA A 23 -3.63 6.74 7.33
N THR A 24 -2.67 7.08 8.19
CA THR A 24 -1.42 6.33 8.38
C THR A 24 -1.18 6.15 9.88
N HIS A 25 -0.95 4.90 10.28
CA HIS A 25 -0.53 4.54 11.63
C HIS A 25 0.84 3.89 11.52
N ILE A 26 1.79 4.38 12.31
CA ILE A 26 3.16 3.83 12.33
C ILE A 26 3.52 3.58 13.79
N ARG A 27 4.02 2.39 14.06
CA ARG A 27 4.55 2.02 15.37
C ARG A 27 6.01 1.61 15.22
N TYR A 28 6.88 2.39 15.84
CA TYR A 28 8.29 2.05 15.98
C TYR A 28 8.47 1.13 17.18
N LEU A 29 8.85 -0.12 16.91
CA LEU A 29 9.12 -1.14 17.92
C LEU A 29 10.56 -1.05 18.43
N LYS A 30 11.49 -0.70 17.52
CA LYS A 30 12.92 -0.56 17.79
C LYS A 30 13.46 0.66 17.01
N PRO A 31 14.48 1.36 17.53
CA PRO A 31 15.12 2.42 16.77
C PRO A 31 15.79 1.87 15.51
N LEU A 32 15.73 2.62 14.41
CA LEU A 32 16.63 2.48 13.27
C LEU A 32 17.85 3.36 13.51
N LYS A 33 19.04 2.85 13.20
CA LYS A 33 20.31 3.56 13.37
C LYS A 33 20.86 3.97 12.01
N LEU A 34 21.76 4.95 12.04
CA LEU A 34 22.54 5.31 10.85
C LEU A 34 23.30 4.08 10.35
N PHE A 35 23.30 3.90 9.03
CA PHE A 35 23.95 2.78 8.33
C PHE A 35 23.30 1.40 8.53
N ASP A 36 22.14 1.32 9.18
CA ASP A 36 21.27 0.15 9.03
C ASP A 36 20.87 -0.01 7.55
N ALA A 37 20.64 -1.25 7.12
CA ALA A 37 20.15 -1.58 5.78
C ALA A 37 18.67 -2.02 5.85
N PRO A 38 17.72 -1.10 6.09
CA PRO A 38 16.33 -1.44 6.24
C PRO A 38 15.71 -1.91 4.92
N MET A 39 14.84 -2.92 5.02
CA MET A 39 13.99 -3.36 3.93
C MET A 39 12.52 -3.13 4.31
N GLY A 40 11.81 -2.40 3.45
CA GLY A 40 10.37 -2.25 3.54
C GLY A 40 9.65 -3.47 2.94
N ARG A 41 8.61 -3.93 3.62
CA ARG A 41 7.63 -4.89 3.10
C ARG A 41 6.27 -4.25 3.19
N MET A 42 5.43 -4.41 2.18
CA MET A 42 4.07 -3.89 2.18
C MET A 42 3.17 -4.86 1.45
N TRP A 43 1.95 -5.04 1.96
CA TRP A 43 0.93 -5.89 1.37
C TRP A 43 -0.45 -5.29 1.61
N CYS A 44 -1.43 -5.68 0.79
CA CYS A 44 -2.82 -5.33 1.03
C CYS A 44 -3.44 -6.38 1.97
N SER A 45 -3.89 -5.96 3.16
CA SER A 45 -4.55 -6.85 4.11
C SER A 45 -6.07 -6.85 3.97
N GLU A 46 -6.64 -5.76 3.47
CA GLU A 46 -8.09 -5.67 3.22
C GLU A 46 -8.40 -4.85 1.97
N MET A 47 -9.42 -5.29 1.23
CA MET A 47 -9.91 -4.57 0.07
C MET A 47 -11.43 -4.47 0.06
N GLY A 48 -11.93 -3.25 0.13
CA GLY A 48 -13.34 -2.91 -0.03
C GLY A 48 -13.67 -2.40 -1.43
N ARG A 49 -14.86 -1.83 -1.59
CA ARG A 49 -15.34 -1.28 -2.87
C ARG A 49 -14.55 -0.06 -3.33
N ALA A 50 -14.20 0.84 -2.41
CA ALA A 50 -13.53 2.12 -2.70
C ALA A 50 -12.32 2.36 -1.78
N THR A 51 -11.95 1.38 -0.96
CA THR A 51 -10.95 1.53 0.09
C THR A 51 -10.06 0.31 0.15
N LEU A 52 -8.78 0.52 0.47
CA LEU A 52 -7.80 -0.52 0.70
C LEU A 52 -7.14 -0.30 2.07
N THR A 53 -6.79 -1.37 2.75
CA THR A 53 -5.90 -1.35 3.90
C THR A 53 -4.58 -1.95 3.47
N LEU A 54 -3.51 -1.16 3.58
CA LEU A 54 -2.14 -1.60 3.35
C LEU A 54 -1.46 -1.78 4.70
N GLU A 55 -0.83 -2.91 4.90
CA GLU A 55 0.06 -3.15 6.03
C GLU A 55 1.49 -3.16 5.55
N ALA A 56 2.40 -2.70 6.40
CA ALA A 56 3.79 -2.63 6.08
C ALA A 56 4.68 -2.89 7.29
N GLU A 57 5.88 -3.38 7.01
CA GLU A 57 6.95 -3.58 7.97
C GLU A 57 8.24 -2.95 7.46
N ILE A 58 9.04 -2.45 8.39
CA ILE A 58 10.46 -2.18 8.14
C ILE A 58 11.27 -3.20 8.93
N VAL A 59 12.09 -3.98 8.22
CA VAL A 59 12.95 -5.00 8.80
C VAL A 59 14.44 -4.64 8.64
N VAL A 60 15.25 -4.99 9.63
CA VAL A 60 16.73 -4.95 9.55
C VAL A 60 17.23 -6.34 9.94
N GLY A 61 17.88 -7.03 8.99
CA GLY A 61 18.12 -8.47 9.12
C GLY A 61 16.79 -9.22 9.27
N ASP A 62 16.67 -10.00 10.36
CA ASP A 62 15.47 -10.79 10.66
C ASP A 62 14.52 -10.12 11.67
N ALA A 63 14.82 -8.89 12.10
CA ALA A 63 14.02 -8.18 13.09
C ALA A 63 13.08 -7.17 12.44
N VAL A 64 11.82 -7.16 12.87
CA VAL A 64 10.89 -6.06 12.59
C VAL A 64 11.20 -4.89 13.52
N HIS A 65 11.46 -3.73 12.93
CA HIS A 65 11.72 -2.46 13.64
C HIS A 65 10.49 -1.57 13.66
N THR A 66 9.66 -1.64 12.63
CA THR A 66 8.48 -0.80 12.47
C THR A 66 7.36 -1.62 11.87
N THR A 67 6.14 -1.44 12.38
CA THR A 67 4.90 -1.87 11.73
C THR A 67 4.11 -0.64 11.35
N ALA A 68 3.44 -0.67 10.21
CA ALA A 68 2.60 0.42 9.74
C ALA A 68 1.32 -0.09 9.07
N THR A 69 0.29 0.73 9.14
CA THR A 69 -0.96 0.50 8.42
C THR A 69 -1.38 1.80 7.74
N GLN A 70 -1.81 1.71 6.49
CA GLN A 70 -2.40 2.82 5.75
C GLN A 70 -3.81 2.45 5.29
N ARG A 71 -4.74 3.37 5.54
CA ARG A 71 -6.07 3.34 4.93
C ARG A 71 -6.01 4.19 3.67
N VAL A 72 -6.24 3.57 2.52
CA VAL A 72 -6.23 4.21 1.21
C VAL A 72 -7.65 4.26 0.68
N MET A 73 -8.04 5.38 0.08
CA MET A 73 -9.31 5.52 -0.64
C MET A 73 -9.02 5.74 -2.12
N MET A 74 -9.77 5.06 -2.98
CA MET A 74 -9.76 5.36 -4.41
C MET A 74 -10.71 6.52 -4.67
N VAL A 75 -10.24 7.55 -5.36
CA VAL A 75 -11.04 8.72 -5.73
C VAL A 75 -10.92 9.01 -7.21
N ASN A 76 -11.92 9.68 -7.76
CA ASN A 76 -11.74 10.38 -9.03
C ASN A 76 -10.97 11.68 -8.73
N TRP A 77 -9.77 11.86 -9.30
CA TRP A 77 -8.89 12.95 -8.90
C TRP A 77 -9.39 14.33 -9.35
N GLN A 78 -10.25 14.39 -10.37
CA GLN A 78 -10.82 15.64 -10.87
C GLN A 78 -12.01 16.14 -10.03
N THR A 79 -12.80 15.21 -9.48
CA THR A 79 -14.02 15.51 -8.72
C THR A 79 -13.87 15.30 -7.21
N GLU A 80 -12.77 14.69 -6.78
CA GLU A 80 -12.44 14.29 -5.40
C GLU A 80 -13.45 13.33 -4.76
N LYS A 81 -14.35 12.76 -5.55
CA LYS A 81 -15.37 11.80 -5.07
C LYS A 81 -14.79 10.40 -5.01
N ALA A 82 -15.28 9.62 -4.03
CA ALA A 82 -14.94 8.20 -3.93
C ALA A 82 -15.26 7.45 -5.22
N ALA A 83 -14.30 6.66 -5.68
CA ALA A 83 -14.39 5.83 -6.87
C ALA A 83 -14.21 4.35 -6.52
N ARG A 84 -14.67 3.46 -7.41
CA ARG A 84 -14.50 2.03 -7.21
C ARG A 84 -13.05 1.64 -7.49
N VAL A 85 -12.51 0.72 -6.70
CA VAL A 85 -11.22 0.08 -6.99
C VAL A 85 -11.34 -0.70 -8.31
N PRO A 86 -10.49 -0.43 -9.32
CA PRO A 86 -10.52 -1.13 -10.61
C PRO A 86 -10.35 -2.64 -10.46
N LEU A 87 -11.07 -3.41 -11.28
CA LEU A 87 -11.08 -4.88 -11.18
C LEU A 87 -9.68 -5.47 -11.31
N GLU A 88 -8.89 -4.98 -12.25
CA GLU A 88 -7.51 -5.42 -12.50
C GLU A 88 -6.61 -5.27 -11.26
N LEU A 89 -6.79 -4.18 -10.52
CA LEU A 89 -6.07 -3.95 -9.28
C LEU A 89 -6.52 -4.96 -8.21
N ARG A 90 -7.82 -5.24 -8.12
CA ARG A 90 -8.36 -6.25 -7.20
C ARG A 90 -7.79 -7.63 -7.50
N GLU A 91 -7.75 -8.02 -8.76
CA GLU A 91 -7.20 -9.30 -9.20
C GLU A 91 -5.69 -9.40 -8.97
N SER A 92 -4.96 -8.30 -9.15
CA SER A 92 -3.52 -8.29 -8.86
C SER A 92 -3.22 -8.51 -7.38
N PHE A 93 -3.95 -7.83 -6.50
CA PHE A 93 -3.78 -8.03 -5.05
C PHE A 93 -4.26 -9.41 -4.59
N ALA A 94 -5.34 -9.94 -5.16
CA ALA A 94 -5.81 -11.31 -4.89
C ALA A 94 -4.70 -12.34 -5.16
N ARG A 95 -4.03 -12.24 -6.32
CA ARG A 95 -2.92 -13.12 -6.69
C ARG A 95 -1.72 -13.04 -5.73
N GLU A 96 -1.38 -11.85 -5.24
CA GLU A 96 -0.21 -11.64 -4.37
C GLU A 96 -0.49 -11.91 -2.89
N ALA A 97 -1.70 -11.64 -2.42
CA ALA A 97 -2.09 -11.79 -1.02
C ALA A 97 -2.64 -13.20 -0.69
N GLY A 98 -2.87 -14.05 -1.69
CA GLY A 98 -3.61 -15.31 -1.50
C GLY A 98 -5.09 -15.09 -1.13
N LEU A 99 -5.63 -13.93 -1.53
CA LEU A 99 -7.03 -13.49 -1.33
C LEU A 99 -7.90 -13.81 -2.54
#